data_AF-A0A1Q6XG12-F1
#
_entry.id   AF-A0A1Q6XG12-F1
#
_cell.length_a   1.000
_cell.length_b   1.000
_cell.length_c   1.000
_cell.angle_alpha   90.00
_cell.angle_beta   90.00
_cell.angle_gamma   90.00
#
_symmetry.space_group_name_H-M   'P 1'
#
loop_
_entity.id
_entity.type
_entity.pdbx_description
1 polymer ?
#
loop_
_entity_poly.entity_id
_entity_poly.type
_entity_poly.pdbx_seq_one_letter_code
_entity_poly.pdbx_strand_id
1 'polypeptide(L)'
;MALVNMPFSSSKYPSIQLGTLASLLKAQGIGVKTYHLYLGFAYQIGQPLYEVLCEKRGLLGEWLFSHLLFRDNPKNSEYTRTFKPIFESVARETGYAQSHLEELKLQGAPHYLTRMLTEIDWGQYTIVGFTSTFDQNVASLTMAKWAKGKRRSRRW
;
A
#
# COMPACT_ATOMS: atom_id res chain seq x y z
N MET A 1 2.89 -20.06 1.93
CA MET A 1 2.26 -18.91 1.22
C MET A 1 2.53 -17.62 1.99
N ALA A 2 2.33 -16.47 1.35
CA ALA A 2 2.39 -15.17 1.99
C ALA A 2 1.02 -14.50 2.01
N LEU A 3 0.66 -13.84 3.11
CA LEU A 3 -0.50 -12.95 3.20
C LEU A 3 -0.03 -11.54 3.55
N VAL A 4 -0.49 -10.54 2.81
CA VAL A 4 0.08 -9.19 2.84
C VAL A 4 -1.00 -8.16 3.12
N ASN A 5 -0.83 -7.36 4.17
CA ASN A 5 -1.60 -6.15 4.39
C ASN A 5 -0.85 -4.94 3.85
N MET A 6 -1.36 -4.38 2.76
CA MET A 6 -0.76 -3.22 2.08
C MET A 6 -1.06 -1.91 2.83
N PRO A 7 -0.33 -0.81 2.54
CA PRO A 7 -0.66 0.50 3.09
C PRO A 7 -2.13 0.87 2.94
N PHE A 8 -2.59 1.78 3.81
CA PHE A 8 -3.99 2.22 4.04
C PHE A 8 -4.83 1.38 5.01
N SER A 9 -4.21 0.53 5.83
CA SER A 9 -4.77 0.12 7.13
C SER A 9 -4.24 1.02 8.24
N SER A 10 -5.07 1.46 9.20
CA SER A 10 -4.58 2.24 10.35
C SER A 10 -3.46 1.50 11.09
N SER A 11 -2.41 2.23 11.44
CA SER A 11 -1.28 1.74 12.23
C SER A 11 -1.63 1.48 13.70
N LYS A 12 -2.77 2.01 14.17
CA LYS A 12 -3.23 1.88 15.56
C LYS A 12 -3.72 0.48 15.90
N TYR A 13 -4.10 -0.32 14.89
CA TYR A 13 -4.73 -1.63 15.10
C TYR A 13 -4.08 -2.72 14.25
N PRO A 14 -3.92 -3.94 14.79
CA PRO A 14 -3.56 -5.10 13.97
C PRO A 14 -4.74 -5.51 13.07
N SER A 15 -4.44 -6.13 11.92
CA SER A 15 -5.49 -6.74 11.09
C SER A 15 -5.97 -8.04 11.71
N ILE A 16 -7.16 -8.00 12.31
CA ILE A 16 -7.84 -9.18 12.83
C ILE A 16 -8.09 -10.18 11.70
N GLN A 17 -8.49 -9.71 10.50
CA GLN A 17 -8.78 -10.58 9.36
C GLN A 17 -7.54 -11.38 8.94
N LEU A 18 -6.38 -10.70 8.85
CA LEU A 18 -5.12 -11.35 8.50
C LEU A 18 -4.67 -12.34 9.58
N GLY A 19 -4.82 -11.97 10.85
CA GLY A 19 -4.50 -12.81 12.00
C GLY A 19 -5.36 -14.08 12.04
N THR A 20 -6.68 -13.94 11.90
CA THR A 20 -7.63 -15.06 11.90
C THR A 20 -7.35 -16.02 10.74
N LEU A 21 -7.17 -15.51 9.52
CA LEU A 21 -6.89 -16.35 8.36
C LEU A 21 -5.54 -17.08 8.49
N ALA A 22 -4.49 -16.38 8.97
CA ALA A 22 -3.19 -17.00 9.18
C ALA A 22 -3.25 -18.12 10.23
N SER A 23 -3.96 -17.90 11.34
CA SER A 23 -4.14 -18.92 12.39
C SER A 23 -4.89 -20.14 11.87
N LEU A 24 -5.98 -19.94 11.11
CA LEU A 24 -6.73 -21.04 10.50
C LEU A 24 -5.88 -21.88 9.54
N LEU A 25 -5.11 -21.22 8.66
CA LEU A 25 -4.22 -21.91 7.74
C LEU A 25 -3.15 -22.72 8.46
N LYS A 26 -2.53 -22.15 9.52
CA LYS A 26 -1.54 -22.86 10.34
C LYS A 26 -2.15 -24.09 11.02
N ALA A 27 -3.36 -23.98 11.54
CA ALA A 27 -4.07 -25.11 12.16
C ALA A 27 -4.34 -26.26 11.16
N GLN A 28 -4.42 -25.95 9.86
CA GLN A 28 -4.54 -26.93 8.78
C GLN A 28 -3.19 -27.42 8.24
N GLY A 29 -2.08 -27.13 8.93
CA GLY A 29 -0.73 -27.53 8.51
C GLY A 29 -0.17 -26.72 7.33
N ILE A 30 -0.82 -25.62 6.94
CA ILE A 30 -0.38 -24.79 5.82
C ILE A 30 0.60 -23.72 6.32
N GLY A 31 1.85 -23.82 5.85
CA GLY A 31 2.88 -22.80 6.13
C GLY A 31 2.49 -21.43 5.56
N VAL A 32 2.30 -20.45 6.44
CA VAL A 32 1.94 -19.07 6.07
C VAL A 32 2.78 -18.04 6.82
N LYS A 33 3.27 -17.04 6.09
CA LYS A 33 3.93 -15.85 6.63
C LYS A 33 3.07 -14.61 6.35
N THR A 34 2.87 -13.77 7.36
CA THR A 34 2.13 -12.51 7.23
C THR A 34 3.10 -11.34 7.06
N TYR A 35 2.70 -10.35 6.26
CA TYR A 35 3.43 -9.12 6.02
C TYR A 35 2.52 -7.92 6.29
N HIS A 36 2.90 -7.05 7.22
CA HIS A 36 2.12 -5.89 7.64
C HIS A 36 2.75 -4.61 7.05
N LEU A 37 2.73 -4.48 5.72
CA LEU A 37 3.44 -3.42 5.00
C LEU A 37 2.88 -2.03 5.30
N TYR A 38 1.62 -1.93 5.71
CA TYR A 38 1.07 -0.67 6.21
C TYR A 38 1.86 -0.04 7.36
N LEU A 39 2.43 -0.84 8.27
CA LEU A 39 3.24 -0.34 9.37
C LEU A 39 4.56 0.27 8.88
N GLY A 40 5.21 -0.37 7.90
CA GLY A 40 6.45 0.15 7.33
C GLY A 40 6.24 1.44 6.55
N PHE A 41 5.09 1.58 5.89
CA PHE A 41 4.75 2.83 5.20
C PHE A 41 4.39 3.95 6.19
N ALA A 42 3.63 3.63 7.24
CA ALA A 42 3.34 4.55 8.34
C ALA A 42 4.63 5.08 9.00
N TYR A 43 5.60 4.18 9.21
CA TYR A 43 6.92 4.57 9.71
C TYR A 43 7.67 5.48 8.73
N GLN A 44 7.64 5.17 7.43
CA GLN A 44 8.36 5.96 6.42
C GLN A 44 7.85 7.41 6.32
N ILE A 45 6.54 7.62 6.38
CA ILE A 45 5.94 8.95 6.16
C ILE A 45 5.60 9.69 7.46
N GLY A 46 5.84 9.06 8.60
CA GLY A 46 5.42 9.52 9.91
C GLY A 46 3.99 9.12 10.24
N GLN A 47 3.81 8.54 11.42
CA GLN A 47 2.51 8.05 11.90
C GLN A 47 1.40 9.12 11.90
N PRO A 48 1.63 10.37 12.35
CA PRO A 48 0.55 11.38 12.36
C PRO A 48 -0.03 11.66 10.97
N LEU A 49 0.83 11.83 9.96
CA LEU A 49 0.39 12.01 8.58
C LEU A 49 -0.33 10.76 8.08
N TYR A 50 0.24 9.58 8.31
CA TYR A 50 -0.32 8.32 7.86
C TYR A 50 -1.74 8.06 8.38
N GLU A 51 -1.99 8.34 9.66
CA GLU A 51 -3.32 8.17 10.25
C GLU A 51 -4.34 9.14 9.65
N VAL A 52 -3.97 10.42 9.45
CA VAL A 52 -4.85 11.39 8.77
C VAL A 52 -5.19 10.92 7.37
N LEU A 53 -4.22 10.39 6.62
CA LEU A 53 -4.45 9.87 5.26
C LEU A 53 -5.39 8.64 5.26
N CYS A 54 -5.26 7.74 6.24
CA CYS A 54 -6.15 6.57 6.36
C CYS A 54 -7.60 6.95 6.69
N GLU A 55 -7.84 8.08 7.35
CA GLU A 55 -9.17 8.53 7.74
C GLU A 55 -9.91 9.27 6.61
N LYS A 56 -9.21 9.75 5.58
CA LYS A 56 -9.84 10.48 4.47
C LYS A 56 -10.58 9.55 3.53
N ARG A 57 -11.85 9.88 3.29
CA ARG A 57 -12.68 9.26 2.26
C ARG A 57 -12.48 10.01 0.95
N GLY A 58 -11.82 9.37 -0.01
CA GLY A 58 -11.61 9.97 -1.31
C GLY A 58 -10.84 9.13 -2.31
N LEU A 59 -10.49 7.89 -1.97
CA LEU A 59 -9.55 7.09 -2.76
C LEU A 59 -8.13 7.69 -2.76
N LEU A 60 -7.71 8.31 -1.64
CA LEU A 60 -6.39 8.96 -1.53
C LEU A 60 -5.25 7.95 -1.69
N GLY A 61 -5.41 6.73 -1.17
CA GLY A 61 -4.43 5.68 -1.35
C GLY A 61 -4.38 5.15 -2.76
N GLU A 62 -5.55 5.03 -3.40
CA GLU A 62 -5.59 4.67 -4.82
C GLU A 62 -4.90 5.75 -5.67
N TRP A 63 -5.14 7.03 -5.38
CA TRP A 63 -4.42 8.12 -6.01
C TRP A 63 -2.93 8.04 -5.71
N LEU A 64 -2.49 7.85 -4.47
CA LEU A 64 -1.08 7.87 -4.10
C LEU A 64 -0.26 6.85 -4.90
N PHE A 65 -0.81 5.65 -5.10
CA PHE A 65 -0.13 4.58 -5.84
C PHE A 65 -0.48 4.53 -7.34
N SER A 66 -1.47 5.29 -7.82
CA SER A 66 -2.02 5.19 -9.19
C SER A 66 -0.99 5.22 -10.32
N HIS A 67 0.00 6.09 -10.25
CA HIS A 67 0.99 6.26 -11.33
C HIS A 67 1.89 5.03 -11.50
N LEU A 68 2.05 4.20 -10.46
CA LEU A 68 2.83 2.96 -10.53
C LEU A 68 2.13 1.88 -11.38
N LEU A 69 0.79 1.85 -11.34
CA LEU A 69 0.00 0.88 -12.08
C LEU A 69 -0.45 1.40 -13.45
N PHE A 70 -0.87 2.67 -13.49
CA PHE A 70 -1.51 3.29 -14.65
C PHE A 70 -0.64 4.28 -15.42
N ARG A 71 0.62 4.50 -14.99
CA ARG A 71 1.58 5.41 -15.65
C ARG A 71 0.97 6.81 -15.85
N ASP A 72 1.07 7.36 -17.05
CA ASP A 72 0.66 8.71 -17.44
C ASP A 72 -0.84 8.79 -17.75
N ASN A 73 -1.68 8.31 -16.83
CA ASN A 73 -3.13 8.48 -16.96
C ASN A 73 -3.48 9.96 -16.71
N PRO A 74 -4.08 10.69 -17.68
CA PRO A 74 -4.38 12.11 -17.53
C PRO A 74 -5.35 12.39 -16.37
N LYS A 75 -6.21 11.42 -15.99
CA LYS A 75 -7.11 11.56 -14.83
C LYS A 75 -6.38 11.69 -13.50
N ASN A 76 -5.09 11.37 -13.46
CA ASN A 76 -4.28 11.45 -12.25
C ASN A 76 -4.09 12.89 -11.78
N SER A 77 -3.86 13.82 -12.71
CA SER A 77 -3.76 15.26 -12.39
C SER A 77 -5.13 15.88 -12.10
N GLU A 78 -6.21 15.33 -12.64
CA GLU A 78 -7.58 15.78 -12.37
C GLU A 78 -8.05 15.43 -10.96
N TYR A 79 -7.48 14.38 -10.35
CA TYR A 79 -7.87 13.92 -9.02
C TYR A 79 -7.69 15.01 -7.96
N THR A 80 -6.55 15.69 -7.92
CA THR A 80 -6.28 16.74 -6.90
C THR A 80 -7.25 17.91 -7.02
N ARG A 81 -7.63 18.27 -8.26
CA ARG A 81 -8.66 19.29 -8.51
C ARG A 81 -10.05 18.83 -8.08
N THR A 82 -10.41 17.59 -8.37
CA THR A 82 -11.73 17.02 -8.07
C THR A 82 -11.94 16.83 -6.57
N PHE A 83 -10.90 16.41 -5.86
CA PHE A 83 -10.92 16.16 -4.43
C PHE A 83 -10.23 17.25 -3.61
N LYS A 84 -10.17 18.49 -4.13
CA LYS A 84 -9.53 19.65 -3.47
C LYS A 84 -9.91 19.82 -1.99
N PRO A 85 -11.19 19.67 -1.57
CA PRO A 85 -11.55 19.79 -0.15
C PRO A 85 -10.86 18.77 0.75
N ILE A 86 -10.50 17.59 0.23
CA ILE A 86 -9.76 16.56 0.98
C ILE A 86 -8.33 17.04 1.22
N PHE A 87 -7.66 17.55 0.18
CA PHE A 87 -6.30 18.08 0.31
C PHE A 87 -6.24 19.28 1.25
N GLU A 88 -7.23 20.17 1.21
CA GLU A 88 -7.35 21.29 2.15
C GLU A 88 -7.56 20.80 3.59
N SER A 89 -8.34 19.73 3.79
CA SER A 89 -8.52 19.12 5.12
C SER A 89 -7.23 18.50 5.63
N VAL A 90 -6.51 17.74 4.80
CA VAL A 90 -5.21 17.15 5.18
C VAL A 90 -4.22 18.25 5.54
N ALA A 91 -4.14 19.32 4.75
CA ALA A 91 -3.26 20.44 5.04
C ALA A 91 -3.57 21.12 6.37
N ARG A 92 -4.86 21.33 6.68
CA ARG A 92 -5.28 21.91 7.96
C ARG A 92 -4.94 21.01 9.16
N GLU A 93 -5.06 19.70 9.01
CA GLU A 93 -4.86 18.76 10.13
C GLU A 93 -3.38 18.38 10.35
N THR A 94 -2.57 18.43 9.29
CA THR A 94 -1.17 17.96 9.35
C THR A 94 -0.14 19.07 9.20
N GLY A 95 -0.54 20.24 8.69
CA GLY A 95 0.36 21.31 8.29
C GLY A 95 1.09 21.08 6.96
N TYR A 96 0.92 19.91 6.32
CA TYR A 96 1.57 19.62 5.04
C TYR A 96 0.80 20.20 3.86
N ALA A 97 1.50 20.91 2.98
CA ALA A 97 0.95 21.39 1.72
C ALA A 97 0.64 20.23 0.76
N GLN A 98 -0.23 20.46 -0.24
CA GLN A 98 -0.51 19.49 -1.30
C GLN A 98 0.76 19.00 -2.01
N SER A 99 1.76 19.88 -2.21
CA SER A 99 3.03 19.52 -2.82
C SER A 99 3.79 18.43 -2.07
N HIS A 100 3.65 18.34 -0.74
CA HIS A 100 4.23 17.26 0.05
C HIS A 100 3.58 15.90 -0.27
N LEU A 101 2.25 15.88 -0.49
CA LEU A 101 1.56 14.67 -0.89
C LEU A 101 1.88 14.27 -2.34
N GLU A 102 2.12 15.24 -3.21
CA GLU A 102 2.61 15.01 -4.57
C GLU A 102 4.03 14.45 -4.57
N GLU A 103 4.92 14.94 -3.71
CA GLU A 103 6.25 14.36 -3.49
C GLU A 103 6.16 12.93 -2.95
N LEU A 104 5.30 12.71 -1.95
CA LEU A 104 5.05 11.36 -1.42
C LEU A 104 4.54 10.42 -2.51
N LYS A 105 3.66 10.89 -3.38
CA LYS A 105 3.17 10.15 -4.54
C LYS A 105 4.32 9.82 -5.50
N LEU A 106 5.10 10.82 -5.92
CA LEU A 106 6.10 10.66 -6.98
C LEU A 106 7.38 9.95 -6.54
N GLN A 107 7.73 10.02 -5.26
CA GLN A 107 8.99 9.51 -4.72
C GLN A 107 8.77 8.49 -3.61
N GLY A 108 8.04 8.86 -2.55
CA GLY A 108 7.96 8.02 -1.35
C GLY A 108 7.19 6.71 -1.55
N ALA A 109 6.06 6.72 -2.26
CA ALA A 109 5.28 5.53 -2.58
C ALA A 109 6.04 4.55 -3.49
N PRO A 110 6.65 5.00 -4.62
CA PRO A 110 7.54 4.17 -5.44
C PRO A 110 8.72 3.60 -4.68
N HIS A 111 9.40 4.43 -3.88
CA HIS A 111 10.53 4.02 -3.07
C HIS A 111 10.12 2.90 -2.09
N TYR A 112 9.00 3.09 -1.39
CA TYR A 112 8.50 2.10 -0.44
C TYR A 112 8.20 0.75 -1.10
N LEU A 113 7.43 0.74 -2.19
CA LEU A 113 7.07 -0.51 -2.86
C LEU A 113 8.28 -1.20 -3.50
N THR A 114 9.23 -0.43 -4.05
CA THR A 114 10.47 -0.97 -4.60
C THR A 114 11.28 -1.66 -3.50
N ARG A 115 11.40 -1.03 -2.33
CA ARG A 115 12.05 -1.62 -1.15
C ARG A 115 11.39 -2.93 -0.72
N MET A 116 10.05 -2.97 -0.64
CA MET A 116 9.32 -4.20 -0.29
C MET A 116 9.44 -5.30 -1.36
N LEU A 117 9.60 -4.92 -2.63
CA LEU A 117 9.89 -5.85 -3.72
C LEU A 117 11.30 -6.45 -3.63
N THR A 118 12.28 -5.68 -3.15
CA THR A 118 13.68 -6.12 -3.05
C THR A 118 13.98 -6.90 -1.79
N GLU A 119 13.46 -6.47 -0.64
CA GLU A 119 13.77 -7.05 0.68
C GLU A 119 13.04 -8.37 0.95
N ILE A 120 11.86 -8.56 0.36
CA ILE A 120 11.10 -9.79 0.52
C ILE A 120 11.44 -10.74 -0.62
N ASP A 121 11.90 -11.95 -0.29
CA ASP A 121 12.09 -12.99 -1.29
C ASP A 121 10.75 -13.61 -1.70
N TRP A 122 10.03 -12.92 -2.59
CA TRP A 122 8.73 -13.35 -3.12
C TRP A 122 8.80 -14.70 -3.87
N GLY A 123 9.98 -15.11 -4.33
CA GLY A 123 10.20 -16.36 -5.05
C GLY A 123 9.92 -17.61 -4.23
N GLN A 124 10.07 -17.53 -2.90
CA GLN A 124 9.83 -18.64 -1.98
C GLN A 124 8.34 -19.00 -1.81
N TYR A 125 7.43 -18.14 -2.28
CA TYR A 125 5.99 -18.33 -2.09
C TYR A 125 5.29 -18.85 -3.35
N THR A 126 4.54 -19.94 -3.20
CA THR A 126 3.66 -20.46 -4.25
C THR A 126 2.42 -19.59 -4.46
N ILE A 127 1.88 -19.04 -3.36
CA ILE A 127 0.69 -18.20 -3.31
C ILE A 127 1.01 -16.95 -2.49
N VAL A 128 0.58 -15.79 -2.99
CA VAL A 128 0.62 -14.50 -2.28
C VAL A 128 -0.79 -13.92 -2.30
N GLY A 129 -1.38 -13.77 -1.12
CA GLY A 129 -2.67 -13.10 -0.93
C GLY A 129 -2.47 -11.68 -0.43
N PHE A 130 -3.27 -10.74 -0.94
CA PHE A 130 -3.27 -9.35 -0.50
C PHE A 130 -4.61 -9.02 0.15
N THR A 131 -4.60 -8.18 1.17
CA THR A 131 -5.81 -7.51 1.63
C THR A 131 -6.35 -6.59 0.53
N SER A 132 -7.67 -6.37 0.56
CA SER A 132 -8.39 -5.53 -0.40
C SER A 132 -9.45 -4.72 0.35
N THR A 133 -9.02 -4.02 1.40
CA THR A 133 -9.87 -2.98 2.00
C THR A 133 -9.83 -1.71 1.14
N PHE A 134 -10.65 -0.71 1.48
CA PHE A 134 -10.60 0.60 0.83
C PHE A 134 -9.17 1.15 0.80
N ASP A 135 -8.82 1.84 -0.29
CA ASP A 135 -7.53 2.52 -0.50
C ASP A 135 -6.28 1.63 -0.63
N GLN A 136 -6.44 0.31 -0.66
CA GLN A 136 -5.33 -0.64 -0.78
C GLN A 136 -5.13 -1.21 -2.19
N ASN A 137 -6.10 -1.05 -3.10
CA ASN A 137 -6.17 -1.92 -4.28
C ASN A 137 -5.03 -1.66 -5.27
N VAL A 138 -4.75 -0.39 -5.57
CA VAL A 138 -3.66 -0.05 -6.50
C VAL A 138 -2.31 -0.45 -5.90
N ALA A 139 -2.09 -0.25 -4.60
CA ALA A 139 -0.87 -0.72 -3.93
C ALA A 139 -0.72 -2.25 -4.05
N SER A 140 -1.79 -2.99 -3.70
CA SER A 140 -1.85 -4.46 -3.78
C SER A 140 -1.62 -4.97 -5.20
N LEU A 141 -2.31 -4.43 -6.19
CA LEU A 141 -2.20 -4.87 -7.59
C LEU A 141 -0.84 -4.54 -8.19
N THR A 142 -0.28 -3.37 -7.87
CA THR A 142 1.09 -2.99 -8.27
C THR A 142 2.09 -3.99 -7.72
N MET A 143 2.02 -4.27 -6.42
CA MET A 143 2.93 -5.19 -5.75
C MET A 143 2.81 -6.61 -6.30
N ALA A 144 1.57 -7.10 -6.51
CA ALA A 144 1.31 -8.40 -7.12
C ALA A 144 1.92 -8.52 -8.53
N LYS A 145 1.73 -7.49 -9.36
CA LYS A 145 2.30 -7.43 -10.73
C LYS A 145 3.82 -7.48 -10.70
N TRP A 146 4.46 -6.69 -9.84
CA TRP A 146 5.92 -6.62 -9.73
C TRP A 146 6.51 -7.91 -9.17
N ALA A 147 5.95 -8.47 -8.11
CA ALA A 147 6.39 -9.73 -7.52
C ALA A 147 6.28 -10.89 -8.52
N LYS A 148 5.18 -10.96 -9.29
CA LYS A 148 5.01 -11.95 -10.36
C LYS A 148 6.04 -11.76 -11.49
N GLY A 149 6.35 -10.51 -11.87
CA GLY A 149 7.39 -10.19 -12.86
C GLY A 149 8.78 -10.68 -12.44
N LYS A 150 9.20 -10.36 -11.21
CA LYS A 150 10.50 -10.77 -10.65
C LYS A 150 10.67 -12.29 -10.55
N ARG A 151 9.58 -13.02 -10.30
CA ARG A 151 9.59 -14.49 -10.33
C ARG A 151 9.77 -15.06 -11.73
N ARG A 152 9.24 -14.40 -12.76
CA ARG A 152 9.43 -14.83 -14.16
C ARG A 152 10.87 -14.62 -14.61
N SER A 153 11.51 -13.50 -14.25
CA SER A 153 12.91 -13.23 -14.64
C SER A 153 13.94 -14.13 -13.97
N ARG A 154 13.63 -14.72 -12.80
CA ARG A 154 14.51 -15.69 -12.11
C ARG A 154 14.40 -17.14 -12.62
N ARG A 155 13.43 -17.45 -13.49
CA ARG A 155 13.18 -18.81 -14.01
C ARG A 155 13.82 -19.04 -15.40
N TRP A 156 14.59 -18.09 -15.91
CA TRP A 156 15.31 -18.15 -17.18
C TRP A 156 16.76 -17.74 -16.95
#